data_AF-A0A8D8N0E9-F1
#
_entry.id   AF-A0A8D8N0E9-F1
#
_cell.length_a   1.000
_cell.length_b   1.000
_cell.length_c   1.000
_cell.angle_alpha   90.00
_cell.angle_beta   90.00
_cell.angle_gamma   90.00
#
_symmetry.space_group_name_H-M   'P 1'
#
loop_
_entity.id
_entity.type
_entity.pdbx_description
1 polymer ?
#
loop_
_entity_poly.entity_id
_entity_poly.type
_entity_poly.pdbx_seq_one_letter_code
_entity_poly.pdbx_strand_id
1 'polypeptide(L)'
;MACSKSFQRSAVLLRNSTTFESFMAKRASSWWGAVQMGPPDVILGVSEAYKKDSNPKKINLGVGAYRDDNGKPFVLPSVKKASQRLVEKNLDHEYSPIGGTAEFCKNSIKLALGEDSQHVAGGANATVQAISGTGALRIGGAFLASFFPGVKDIYLPTPSWGNHGPIFRHSGLNVKAYRYYDPSTCGFDFKGAFEDLSKIPERSIVLLHACAHNPTGVDPKPEQWAEMSAVIKKRNLYPFFDMAYQGFASGDVNKDALAVRSFLKDGHQIALAQSFAKNMGLYGERAGAFSLI
;
A
#
# COMPACT_ATOMS: atom_id res chain seq x y z
N MET A 1 -31.09 -49.01 -56.98
CA MET A 1 -29.82 -49.02 -56.22
C MET A 1 -29.71 -47.64 -55.57
N ALA A 2 -30.03 -47.40 -54.30
CA ALA A 2 -30.07 -48.24 -53.11
C ALA A 2 -28.72 -48.90 -52.78
N CYS A 3 -27.97 -48.30 -51.85
CA CYS A 3 -27.66 -48.95 -50.58
C CYS A 3 -27.15 -47.92 -49.54
N SER A 4 -27.78 -47.88 -48.36
CA SER A 4 -27.15 -47.35 -47.15
C SER A 4 -26.61 -48.53 -46.32
N LYS A 5 -25.61 -48.27 -45.48
CA LYS A 5 -25.18 -49.04 -44.29
C LYS A 5 -23.86 -48.43 -43.79
N SER A 6 -23.52 -48.33 -42.52
CA SER A 6 -24.21 -48.40 -41.22
C SER A 6 -23.07 -48.40 -40.20
N PHE A 7 -23.04 -47.46 -39.26
CA PHE A 7 -22.06 -47.50 -38.17
C PHE A 7 -22.28 -48.76 -37.31
N GLN A 8 -21.22 -49.52 -37.02
CA GLN A 8 -21.28 -50.61 -36.05
C GLN A 8 -20.09 -50.57 -35.07
N ARG A 9 -20.44 -50.18 -33.83
CA ARG A 9 -19.92 -50.65 -32.53
C ARG A 9 -18.42 -50.94 -32.39
N SER A 10 -17.79 -50.17 -31.49
CA SER A 10 -16.86 -50.72 -30.48
C SER A 10 -17.23 -50.13 -29.11
N ALA A 11 -17.68 -50.98 -28.18
CA ALA A 11 -18.16 -50.59 -26.86
C ALA A 11 -17.42 -51.38 -25.76
N VAL A 12 -16.24 -50.89 -25.38
CA VAL A 12 -15.31 -51.42 -24.37
C VAL A 12 -14.50 -50.21 -23.87
N LEU A 13 -14.45 -49.80 -22.59
CA LEU A 13 -15.10 -50.23 -21.35
C LEU A 13 -15.71 -49.02 -20.62
N LEU A 14 -16.84 -49.21 -19.93
CA LEU A 14 -17.33 -48.32 -18.87
C LEU A 14 -17.48 -49.13 -17.58
N ARG A 15 -16.39 -49.25 -16.82
CA ARG A 15 -16.38 -49.77 -15.44
C ARG A 15 -15.36 -48.99 -14.62
N ASN A 16 -15.81 -47.88 -14.01
CA ASN A 16 -15.25 -47.23 -12.80
C ASN A 16 -16.06 -45.95 -12.47
N SER A 17 -17.39 -46.02 -12.52
CA SER A 17 -18.27 -44.90 -12.16
C SER A 17 -18.35 -44.67 -10.64
N THR A 18 -18.11 -45.70 -9.83
CA THR A 18 -18.24 -45.65 -8.37
C THR A 18 -17.12 -44.89 -7.63
N THR A 19 -15.96 -44.69 -8.26
CA THR A 19 -14.86 -43.92 -7.66
C THR A 19 -15.00 -42.40 -7.83
N PHE A 20 -15.75 -41.93 -8.84
CA PHE A 20 -15.90 -40.50 -9.10
C PHE A 20 -16.95 -39.83 -8.19
N GLU A 21 -18.05 -40.52 -7.90
CA GLU A 21 -19.11 -40.01 -6.99
C GLU A 21 -18.60 -39.84 -5.54
N SER A 22 -17.71 -40.73 -5.09
CA SER A 22 -17.08 -40.69 -3.76
C SER A 22 -16.28 -39.40 -3.48
N PHE A 23 -15.67 -38.82 -4.52
CA PHE A 23 -14.90 -37.56 -4.38
C PHE A 23 -15.78 -36.31 -4.33
N MET A 24 -16.98 -36.35 -4.93
CA MET A 24 -17.94 -35.24 -4.86
C MET A 24 -18.64 -35.21 -3.49
N ALA A 25 -19.10 -36.37 -3.00
CA ALA A 25 -19.81 -36.47 -1.71
C ALA A 25 -18.98 -35.96 -0.51
N LYS A 26 -17.64 -36.15 -0.53
CA LYS A 26 -16.74 -35.74 0.57
C LYS A 26 -16.46 -34.24 0.66
N ARG A 27 -16.86 -33.41 -0.31
CA ARG A 27 -16.65 -31.95 -0.23
C ARG A 27 -17.74 -31.21 0.57
N ALA A 28 -18.90 -31.83 0.77
CA ALA A 28 -20.05 -31.21 1.44
C ALA A 28 -19.98 -31.24 2.99
N SER A 29 -18.99 -31.89 3.59
CA SER A 29 -18.90 -32.12 5.05
C SER A 29 -17.65 -31.51 5.71
N SER A 30 -16.98 -30.56 5.06
CA SER A 30 -15.80 -29.87 5.60
C SER A 30 -16.15 -28.45 6.04
N TRP A 31 -15.57 -27.98 7.14
CA TRP A 31 -15.59 -26.57 7.58
C TRP A 31 -15.23 -25.60 6.45
N TRP A 32 -14.42 -26.05 5.48
CA TRP A 32 -13.93 -25.24 4.36
C TRP A 32 -14.62 -25.55 3.02
N GLY A 33 -15.67 -26.39 3.01
CA GLY A 33 -16.32 -26.88 1.78
C GLY A 33 -16.92 -25.79 0.88
N ALA A 34 -17.26 -24.63 1.47
CA ALA A 34 -17.79 -23.45 0.77
C ALA A 34 -16.74 -22.35 0.52
N VAL A 35 -15.49 -22.51 0.96
CA VAL A 35 -14.44 -21.49 0.78
C VAL A 35 -14.04 -21.43 -0.68
N GLN A 36 -14.32 -20.30 -1.33
CA GLN A 36 -13.93 -20.05 -2.72
C GLN A 36 -12.43 -19.76 -2.82
N MET A 37 -11.84 -20.15 -3.95
CA MET A 37 -10.47 -19.75 -4.28
C MET A 37 -10.41 -18.22 -4.41
N GLY A 38 -9.46 -17.58 -3.71
CA GLY A 38 -9.23 -16.14 -3.86
C GLY A 38 -8.80 -15.77 -5.28
N PRO A 39 -9.07 -14.53 -5.74
CA PRO A 39 -8.57 -14.08 -7.03
C PRO A 39 -7.03 -14.11 -7.05
N PRO A 40 -6.40 -14.45 -8.19
CA PRO A 40 -4.94 -14.42 -8.30
C PRO A 40 -4.41 -12.99 -8.14
N ASP A 41 -3.31 -12.83 -7.41
CA ASP A 41 -2.61 -11.55 -7.31
C ASP A 41 -2.01 -11.20 -8.68
N VAL A 42 -2.46 -10.06 -9.24
CA VAL A 42 -2.11 -9.60 -10.58
C VAL A 42 -0.62 -9.26 -10.75
N ILE A 43 0.10 -8.95 -9.66
CA ILE A 43 1.54 -8.66 -9.67
C ILE A 43 2.35 -9.97 -9.54
N LEU A 44 1.89 -10.91 -8.72
CA LEU A 44 2.54 -12.22 -8.58
C LEU A 44 2.44 -13.03 -9.87
N GLY A 45 1.30 -13.01 -10.58
CA GLY A 45 1.13 -13.70 -11.86
C GLY A 45 2.15 -13.27 -12.91
N VAL A 46 2.41 -11.96 -13.05
CA VAL A 46 3.45 -11.41 -13.94
C VAL A 46 4.85 -11.89 -13.51
N SER A 47 5.13 -11.89 -12.21
CA SER A 47 6.43 -12.35 -11.67
C SER A 47 6.66 -13.85 -11.85
N GLU A 48 5.60 -14.67 -11.82
CA GLU A 48 5.68 -16.10 -12.14
C GLU A 48 5.91 -16.36 -13.63
N ALA A 49 5.18 -15.67 -14.50
CA ALA A 49 5.38 -15.76 -15.95
C ALA A 49 6.81 -15.37 -16.32
N TYR A 50 7.31 -14.25 -15.78
CA TYR A 50 8.71 -13.83 -15.93
C TYR A 50 9.71 -14.89 -15.42
N LYS A 51 9.44 -15.59 -14.32
CA LYS A 51 10.31 -16.68 -13.84
C LYS A 51 10.33 -17.86 -14.82
N LYS A 52 9.17 -18.25 -15.35
CA LYS A 52 8.97 -19.39 -16.27
C LYS A 52 9.50 -19.14 -17.68
N ASP A 53 9.54 -17.89 -18.15
CA ASP A 53 10.09 -17.51 -19.45
C ASP A 53 11.58 -17.90 -19.57
N SER A 54 11.95 -18.62 -20.63
CA SER A 54 13.33 -19.06 -20.90
C SER A 54 14.14 -18.07 -21.76
N ASN A 55 13.53 -16.97 -22.22
CA ASN A 55 14.19 -15.97 -23.05
C ASN A 55 15.32 -15.27 -22.25
N PRO A 56 16.59 -15.30 -22.69
CA PRO A 56 17.69 -14.65 -21.97
C PRO A 56 17.61 -13.12 -21.96
N LYS A 57 16.74 -12.52 -22.79
CA LYS A 57 16.49 -11.07 -22.86
C LYS A 57 15.22 -10.63 -22.11
N LYS A 58 14.61 -11.48 -21.29
CA LYS A 58 13.41 -11.15 -20.51
C LYS A 58 13.69 -10.02 -19.50
N ILE A 59 12.73 -9.12 -19.32
CA ILE A 59 12.81 -7.99 -18.36
C ILE A 59 11.55 -8.00 -17.49
N ASN A 60 11.70 -7.81 -16.17
CA ASN A 60 10.57 -7.70 -15.26
C ASN A 60 10.32 -6.23 -14.88
N LEU A 61 9.31 -5.62 -15.50
CA LEU A 61 8.85 -4.27 -15.18
C LEU A 61 7.68 -4.24 -14.18
N GLY A 62 7.21 -5.41 -13.72
CA GLY A 62 6.11 -5.53 -12.75
C GLY A 62 6.56 -5.58 -11.28
N VAL A 63 7.87 -5.62 -11.02
CA VAL A 63 8.39 -5.77 -9.65
C VAL A 63 8.52 -4.43 -8.93
N GLY A 64 7.69 -4.19 -7.91
CA GLY A 64 7.68 -2.97 -7.09
C GLY A 64 8.84 -2.84 -6.08
N ALA A 65 10.05 -3.28 -6.45
CA ALA A 65 11.25 -3.24 -5.63
C ALA A 65 12.49 -2.91 -6.47
N TYR A 66 13.31 -1.98 -5.98
CA TYR A 66 14.51 -1.47 -6.66
C TYR A 66 15.50 -2.57 -7.04
N ARG A 67 16.22 -2.34 -8.14
CA ARG A 67 17.27 -3.21 -8.68
C ARG A 67 18.49 -2.37 -9.06
N ASP A 68 19.66 -2.98 -9.03
CA ASP A 68 20.86 -2.38 -9.62
C ASP A 68 20.82 -2.47 -11.17
N ASP A 69 21.83 -1.88 -11.81
CA ASP A 69 21.99 -1.84 -13.27
C ASP A 69 22.12 -3.25 -13.91
N ASN A 70 22.35 -4.30 -13.10
CA ASN A 70 22.39 -5.69 -13.51
C ASN A 70 21.07 -6.45 -13.25
N GLY A 71 20.01 -5.73 -12.87
CA GLY A 71 18.70 -6.29 -12.55
C GLY A 71 18.66 -7.11 -11.25
N LYS A 72 19.64 -6.96 -10.34
CA LYS A 72 19.74 -7.71 -9.08
C LYS A 72 19.16 -6.93 -7.90
N PRO A 73 18.66 -7.61 -6.85
CA PRO A 73 18.25 -6.95 -5.61
C PRO A 73 19.42 -6.17 -4.98
N PHE A 74 19.21 -4.89 -4.71
CA PHE A 74 20.25 -4.00 -4.17
C PHE A 74 20.06 -3.77 -2.68
N VAL A 75 21.03 -4.20 -1.87
CA VAL A 75 21.09 -3.92 -0.42
C VAL A 75 22.03 -2.75 -0.19
N LEU A 76 21.52 -1.64 0.36
CA LEU A 76 22.25 -0.40 0.53
C LEU A 76 23.53 -0.60 1.38
N PRO A 77 24.67 0.02 1.02
CA PRO A 77 25.90 -0.06 1.80
C PRO A 77 25.76 0.43 3.25
N SER A 78 24.89 1.41 3.50
CA SER A 78 24.53 1.88 4.85
C SER A 78 23.83 0.81 5.68
N VAL A 79 22.89 0.07 5.07
CA VAL A 79 22.19 -1.05 5.71
C VAL A 79 23.15 -2.20 6.01
N LYS A 80 24.03 -2.57 5.08
CA LYS A 80 25.08 -3.59 5.32
C LYS A 80 25.93 -3.24 6.55
N LYS A 81 26.38 -1.98 6.65
CA LYS A 81 27.14 -1.48 7.80
C LYS A 81 26.31 -1.46 9.10
N ALA A 82 25.01 -1.17 9.02
CA ALA A 82 24.12 -1.24 10.18
C ALA A 82 23.95 -2.68 10.68
N SER A 83 23.73 -3.66 9.78
CA SER A 83 23.64 -5.08 10.13
C SER A 83 24.93 -5.61 10.77
N GLN A 84 26.10 -5.23 10.24
CA GLN A 84 27.41 -5.60 10.85
C GLN A 84 27.52 -5.09 12.29
N ARG A 85 27.21 -3.81 12.54
CA ARG A 85 27.21 -3.21 13.89
C ARG A 85 26.20 -3.86 14.85
N LEU A 86 25.09 -4.42 14.34
CA LEU A 86 24.12 -5.13 15.18
C LEU A 86 24.65 -6.51 15.58
N VAL A 87 25.30 -7.23 14.67
CA VAL A 87 25.98 -8.51 14.97
C VAL A 87 27.11 -8.31 15.98
N GLU A 88 27.95 -7.29 15.77
CA GLU A 88 29.05 -6.92 16.70
C GLU A 88 28.56 -6.59 18.11
N LYS A 89 27.34 -6.05 18.25
CA LYS A 89 26.75 -5.72 19.56
C LYS A 89 26.20 -6.93 20.32
N ASN A 90 25.97 -8.07 19.66
CA ASN A 90 25.43 -9.31 20.24
C ASN A 90 24.24 -9.05 21.20
N LEU A 91 23.24 -8.31 20.70
CA LEU A 91 22.03 -7.99 21.45
C LEU A 91 21.15 -9.22 21.67
N ASP A 92 20.31 -9.19 22.69
CA ASP A 92 19.25 -10.18 22.90
C ASP A 92 18.11 -10.05 21.87
N HIS A 93 17.11 -10.92 22.01
CA HIS A 93 15.92 -11.00 21.18
C HIS A 93 14.63 -10.92 22.00
N GLU A 94 14.64 -10.17 23.10
CA GLU A 94 13.47 -9.99 23.96
C GLU A 94 12.34 -9.22 23.27
N TYR A 95 11.14 -9.31 23.85
CA TYR A 95 9.97 -8.61 23.34
C TYR A 95 10.16 -7.09 23.34
N SER A 96 10.03 -6.48 22.17
CA SER A 96 9.87 -5.02 22.06
C SER A 96 8.54 -4.56 22.68
N PRO A 97 8.44 -3.30 23.16
CA PRO A 97 7.17 -2.73 23.61
C PRO A 97 6.10 -2.78 22.52
N ILE A 98 4.81 -2.75 22.92
CA ILE A 98 3.67 -2.81 21.98
C ILE A 98 3.71 -1.67 20.94
N GLY A 99 4.16 -0.48 21.33
CA GLY A 99 4.36 0.66 20.41
C GLY A 99 5.65 0.58 19.57
N GLY A 100 6.45 -0.46 19.73
CA GLY A 100 7.78 -0.62 19.15
C GLY A 100 8.90 0.07 19.93
N THR A 101 10.07 0.15 19.30
CA THR A 101 11.26 0.76 19.90
C THR A 101 11.13 2.29 19.90
N ALA A 102 11.22 2.92 21.08
CA ALA A 102 11.04 4.36 21.23
C ALA A 102 11.98 5.20 20.34
N GLU A 103 13.25 4.77 20.21
CA GLU A 103 14.22 5.43 19.32
C GLU A 103 13.84 5.31 17.84
N PHE A 104 13.30 4.17 17.42
CA PHE A 104 12.80 3.99 16.04
C PHE A 104 11.62 4.93 15.78
N CYS A 105 10.64 4.98 16.69
CA CYS A 105 9.47 5.85 16.56
C CYS A 105 9.89 7.33 16.49
N LYS A 106 10.77 7.77 17.40
CA LYS A 106 11.33 9.14 17.43
C LYS A 106 12.04 9.51 16.13
N ASN A 107 12.91 8.62 15.61
CA ASN A 107 13.66 8.90 14.40
C ASN A 107 12.79 8.81 13.13
N SER A 108 11.77 7.95 13.11
CA SER A 108 10.82 7.84 12.00
C SER A 108 10.05 9.15 11.81
N ILE A 109 9.47 9.70 12.89
CA ILE A 109 8.71 10.95 12.81
C ILE A 109 9.62 12.16 12.56
N LYS A 110 10.85 12.17 13.10
CA LYS A 110 11.86 13.21 12.81
C LYS A 110 12.22 13.24 11.31
N LEU A 111 12.39 12.09 10.67
CA LEU A 111 12.63 12.01 9.23
C LEU A 111 11.45 12.59 8.42
N ALA A 112 10.21 12.23 8.80
CA ALA A 112 9.01 12.75 8.14
C ALA A 112 8.92 14.28 8.24
N LEU A 113 8.94 14.81 9.46
CA LEU A 113 8.56 16.20 9.72
C LEU A 113 9.74 17.19 9.65
N GLY A 114 10.98 16.69 9.66
CA GLY A 114 12.20 17.50 9.76
C GLY A 114 12.65 17.70 11.21
N GLU A 115 13.91 18.09 11.37
CA GLU A 115 14.54 18.19 12.70
C GLU A 115 13.90 19.29 13.56
N ASP A 116 13.58 20.43 12.95
CA ASP A 116 13.04 21.64 13.59
C ASP A 116 11.50 21.62 13.73
N SER A 117 10.87 20.45 13.56
CA SER A 117 9.42 20.33 13.62
C SER A 117 8.89 20.59 15.03
N GLN A 118 8.04 21.61 15.19
CA GLN A 118 7.40 21.92 16.46
C GLN A 118 6.46 20.80 16.95
N HIS A 119 5.91 19.96 16.06
CA HIS A 119 5.13 18.78 16.44
C HIS A 119 6.00 17.67 17.06
N VAL A 120 7.29 17.61 16.70
CA VAL A 120 8.25 16.68 17.31
C VAL A 120 8.79 17.28 18.61
N ALA A 121 9.23 18.54 18.59
CA ALA A 121 9.81 19.22 19.76
C ALA A 121 8.80 19.44 20.90
N GLY A 122 7.54 19.76 20.57
CA GLY A 122 6.45 19.96 21.53
C GLY A 122 5.73 18.67 21.95
N GLY A 123 6.15 17.49 21.47
CA GLY A 123 5.50 16.22 21.80
C GLY A 123 4.08 16.04 21.24
N ALA A 124 3.66 16.88 20.29
CA ALA A 124 2.35 16.85 19.65
C ALA A 124 2.31 15.82 18.50
N ASN A 125 2.68 14.57 18.79
CA ASN A 125 2.47 13.41 17.93
C ASN A 125 2.44 12.11 18.75
N ALA A 126 1.68 11.12 18.29
CA ALA A 126 1.72 9.75 18.79
C ALA A 126 2.20 8.83 17.65
N THR A 127 3.42 8.29 17.79
CA THR A 127 4.06 7.44 16.76
C THR A 127 4.29 6.03 17.29
N VAL A 128 3.86 5.02 16.53
CA VAL A 128 4.09 3.59 16.80
C VAL A 128 4.78 2.91 15.63
N GLN A 129 5.66 1.94 15.94
CA GLN A 129 6.25 1.06 14.94
C GLN A 129 5.17 0.16 14.32
N ALA A 130 5.31 -0.14 13.04
CA ALA A 130 4.35 -0.92 12.28
C ALA A 130 5.03 -1.89 11.32
N ILE A 131 4.28 -2.91 10.88
CA ILE A 131 4.72 -3.91 9.88
C ILE A 131 4.71 -3.28 8.48
N SER A 132 5.66 -2.37 8.26
CA SER A 132 5.81 -1.53 7.07
C SER A 132 4.61 -0.62 6.83
N GLY A 133 4.56 0.05 5.67
CA GLY A 133 3.42 0.89 5.28
C GLY A 133 2.08 0.15 5.33
N THR A 134 2.04 -1.12 4.91
CA THR A 134 0.84 -1.97 5.01
C THR A 134 0.32 -2.08 6.45
N GLY A 135 1.22 -2.33 7.41
CA GLY A 135 0.88 -2.39 8.84
C GLY A 135 0.44 -1.04 9.37
N ALA A 136 1.10 0.04 8.96
CA ALA A 136 0.75 1.40 9.38
C ALA A 136 -0.65 1.82 8.90
N LEU A 137 -0.96 1.56 7.62
CA LEU A 137 -2.28 1.76 7.03
C LEU A 137 -3.35 0.90 7.72
N ARG A 138 -3.02 -0.34 8.10
CA ARG A 138 -3.92 -1.22 8.85
C ARG A 138 -4.22 -0.68 10.26
N ILE A 139 -3.19 -0.25 11.00
CA ILE A 139 -3.31 0.35 12.33
C ILE A 139 -4.16 1.63 12.24
N GLY A 140 -3.79 2.56 11.36
CA GLY A 140 -4.53 3.81 11.16
C GLY A 140 -5.97 3.59 10.71
N GLY A 141 -6.21 2.66 9.77
CA GLY A 141 -7.56 2.31 9.34
C GLY A 141 -8.43 1.75 10.47
N ALA A 142 -7.87 0.87 11.33
CA ALA A 142 -8.59 0.32 12.48
C ALA A 142 -8.82 1.38 13.57
N PHE A 143 -7.82 2.24 13.83
CA PHE A 143 -7.95 3.36 14.77
C PHE A 143 -9.05 4.33 14.32
N LEU A 144 -9.09 4.71 13.04
CA LEU A 144 -10.12 5.60 12.49
C LEU A 144 -11.50 4.92 12.49
N ALA A 145 -11.59 3.63 12.16
CA ALA A 145 -12.85 2.89 12.25
C ALA A 145 -13.43 2.89 13.67
N SER A 146 -12.61 2.65 14.69
CA SER A 146 -13.04 2.68 16.10
C SER A 146 -13.32 4.10 16.62
N PHE A 147 -12.40 5.05 16.39
CA PHE A 147 -12.34 6.29 17.19
C PHE A 147 -12.56 7.59 16.40
N PHE A 148 -12.49 7.60 15.06
CA PHE A 148 -12.69 8.82 14.29
C PHE A 148 -14.13 9.37 14.50
N PRO A 149 -14.30 10.62 14.97
CA PRO A 149 -15.63 11.13 15.35
C PRO A 149 -16.45 11.64 14.15
N GLY A 150 -15.91 11.57 12.93
CA GLY A 150 -16.55 11.96 11.68
C GLY A 150 -17.17 10.78 10.91
N VAL A 151 -17.38 10.99 9.62
CA VAL A 151 -17.91 9.97 8.70
C VAL A 151 -16.87 8.85 8.53
N LYS A 152 -17.30 7.59 8.58
CA LYS A 152 -16.42 6.41 8.36
C LYS A 152 -16.09 6.17 6.88
N ASP A 153 -16.13 7.21 6.07
CA ASP A 153 -15.84 7.18 4.64
C ASP A 153 -14.39 7.64 4.40
N ILE A 154 -13.62 6.82 3.69
CA ILE A 154 -12.26 7.13 3.25
C ILE A 154 -12.21 7.21 1.73
N TYR A 155 -11.80 8.37 1.22
CA TYR A 155 -11.71 8.69 -0.20
C TYR A 155 -10.30 8.41 -0.71
N LEU A 156 -10.17 7.55 -1.70
CA LEU A 156 -8.90 7.19 -2.34
C LEU A 156 -8.75 7.89 -3.70
N PRO A 157 -7.52 8.21 -4.16
CA PRO A 157 -7.32 8.68 -5.52
C PRO A 157 -7.72 7.61 -6.54
N THR A 158 -8.08 8.04 -7.75
CA THR A 158 -8.43 7.15 -8.87
C THR A 158 -7.37 7.22 -9.97
N PRO A 159 -6.59 6.14 -10.22
CA PRO A 159 -6.45 4.93 -9.40
C PRO A 159 -5.65 5.20 -8.12
N SER A 160 -5.47 4.18 -7.27
CA SER A 160 -4.56 4.18 -6.11
C SER A 160 -3.89 2.80 -5.98
N TRP A 161 -2.99 2.62 -5.02
CA TRP A 161 -2.37 1.32 -4.76
C TRP A 161 -3.45 0.29 -4.43
N GLY A 162 -3.47 -0.83 -5.18
CA GLY A 162 -4.60 -1.77 -5.18
C GLY A 162 -4.96 -2.38 -3.82
N ASN A 163 -4.04 -2.35 -2.85
CA ASN A 163 -4.28 -2.88 -1.50
C ASN A 163 -4.97 -1.87 -0.55
N HIS A 164 -5.05 -0.57 -0.89
CA HIS A 164 -5.77 0.41 -0.04
C HIS A 164 -7.24 0.05 0.15
N GLY A 165 -7.94 -0.32 -0.92
CA GLY A 165 -9.34 -0.74 -0.86
C GLY A 165 -9.57 -1.91 0.12
N PRO A 166 -8.87 -3.06 -0.04
CA PRO A 166 -8.91 -4.16 0.90
C PRO A 166 -8.54 -3.79 2.34
N ILE A 167 -7.43 -3.07 2.57
CA ILE A 167 -6.99 -2.68 3.93
C ILE A 167 -8.11 -1.94 4.67
N PHE A 168 -8.68 -0.90 4.05
CA PHE A 168 -9.64 -0.04 4.72
C PHE A 168 -11.03 -0.68 4.85
N ARG A 169 -11.50 -1.45 3.85
CA ARG A 169 -12.74 -2.24 3.99
C ARG A 169 -12.62 -3.26 5.11
N HIS A 170 -11.52 -4.01 5.18
CA HIS A 170 -11.28 -4.96 6.27
C HIS A 170 -11.09 -4.28 7.63
N SER A 171 -10.83 -2.97 7.68
CA SER A 171 -10.76 -2.20 8.93
C SER A 171 -12.12 -1.65 9.36
N GLY A 172 -13.16 -1.76 8.53
CA GLY A 172 -14.50 -1.24 8.83
C GLY A 172 -14.78 0.17 8.28
N LEU A 173 -13.97 0.68 7.35
CA LEU A 173 -14.22 1.96 6.67
C LEU A 173 -14.89 1.75 5.31
N ASN A 174 -15.79 2.67 4.95
CA ASN A 174 -16.40 2.74 3.63
C ASN A 174 -15.40 3.33 2.63
N VAL A 175 -14.93 2.52 1.68
CA VAL A 175 -14.01 3.01 0.65
C VAL A 175 -14.78 3.72 -0.46
N LYS A 176 -14.45 5.00 -0.65
CA LYS A 176 -14.91 5.90 -1.72
C LYS A 176 -13.71 6.32 -2.60
N ALA A 177 -13.97 7.12 -3.62
CA ALA A 177 -12.94 7.55 -4.57
C ALA A 177 -13.11 9.03 -4.95
N TYR A 178 -12.00 9.66 -5.35
CA TYR A 178 -11.96 10.98 -6.00
C TYR A 178 -11.06 10.92 -7.25
N ARG A 179 -11.30 11.79 -8.24
CA ARG A 179 -10.47 11.88 -9.46
C ARG A 179 -9.03 12.25 -9.14
N TYR A 180 -8.09 11.69 -9.89
CA TYR A 180 -6.66 11.94 -9.68
C TYR A 180 -5.87 11.86 -10.99
N TYR A 181 -5.92 10.73 -11.70
CA TYR A 181 -5.18 10.56 -12.94
C TYR A 181 -6.04 10.88 -14.16
N ASP A 182 -5.55 11.74 -15.05
CA ASP A 182 -6.14 12.00 -16.35
C ASP A 182 -5.49 11.08 -17.40
N PRO A 183 -6.23 10.10 -17.96
CA PRO A 183 -5.70 9.20 -18.99
C PRO A 183 -5.48 9.88 -20.35
N SER A 184 -6.00 11.09 -20.58
CA SER A 184 -5.82 11.83 -21.83
C SER A 184 -4.52 12.63 -21.88
N THR A 185 -4.05 13.12 -20.73
CA THR A 185 -2.75 13.82 -20.59
C THR A 185 -1.65 12.97 -19.94
N CYS A 186 -1.99 11.78 -19.43
CA CYS A 186 -1.17 11.00 -18.51
C CYS A 186 -0.71 11.80 -17.27
N GLY A 187 -1.46 12.83 -16.89
CA GLY A 187 -1.13 13.80 -15.86
C GLY A 187 -2.09 13.79 -14.67
N PHE A 188 -1.96 14.80 -13.82
CA PHE A 188 -2.84 14.99 -12.66
C PHE A 188 -4.10 15.75 -13.08
N ASP A 189 -5.27 15.13 -12.95
CA ASP A 189 -6.59 15.76 -13.10
C ASP A 189 -6.85 16.69 -11.91
N PHE A 190 -6.10 17.79 -11.83
CA PHE A 190 -6.23 18.75 -10.73
C PHE A 190 -7.64 19.35 -10.66
N LYS A 191 -8.26 19.61 -11.82
CA LYS A 191 -9.62 20.18 -11.87
C LYS A 191 -10.65 19.21 -11.30
N GLY A 192 -10.61 17.93 -11.71
CA GLY A 192 -11.51 16.92 -11.20
C GLY A 192 -11.23 16.55 -9.74
N ALA A 193 -9.96 16.45 -9.35
CA ALA A 193 -9.57 16.25 -7.96
C ALA A 193 -10.09 17.37 -7.05
N PHE A 194 -9.89 18.64 -7.43
CA PHE A 194 -10.37 19.80 -6.67
C PHE A 194 -11.91 19.83 -6.62
N GLU A 195 -12.58 19.57 -7.74
CA GLU A 195 -14.04 19.49 -7.79
C GLU A 195 -14.59 18.41 -6.85
N ASP A 196 -14.01 17.21 -6.84
CA ASP A 196 -14.44 16.12 -5.97
C ASP A 196 -14.17 16.43 -4.50
N LEU A 197 -12.95 16.88 -4.15
CA LEU A 197 -12.60 17.32 -2.80
C LEU A 197 -13.54 18.43 -2.29
N SER A 198 -13.96 19.34 -3.17
CA SER A 198 -14.92 20.40 -2.84
C SER A 198 -16.35 19.89 -2.55
N LYS A 199 -16.66 18.63 -2.87
CA LYS A 199 -17.98 17.99 -2.72
C LYS A 199 -18.03 16.84 -1.70
N ILE A 200 -16.89 16.23 -1.32
CA ILE A 200 -16.81 15.19 -0.28
C ILE A 200 -17.56 15.62 0.99
N PRO A 201 -18.37 14.79 1.67
CA PRO A 201 -19.05 15.16 2.92
C PRO A 201 -18.05 15.63 3.98
N GLU A 202 -18.39 16.70 4.72
CA GLU A 202 -17.49 17.22 5.76
C GLU A 202 -17.19 16.17 6.83
N ARG A 203 -16.01 16.25 7.43
CA ARG A 203 -15.52 15.26 8.40
C ARG A 203 -15.43 13.84 7.83
N SER A 204 -15.20 13.69 6.52
CA SER A 204 -14.73 12.43 5.90
C SER A 204 -13.19 12.35 5.90
N ILE A 205 -12.65 11.16 5.66
CA ILE A 205 -11.20 10.92 5.57
C ILE A 205 -10.77 10.98 4.09
N VAL A 206 -9.64 11.61 3.79
CA VAL A 206 -9.04 11.64 2.44
C VAL A 206 -7.66 11.01 2.51
N LEU A 207 -7.44 9.92 1.77
CA LEU A 207 -6.11 9.33 1.64
C LEU A 207 -5.31 10.10 0.58
N LEU A 208 -4.12 10.58 0.94
CA LEU A 208 -3.19 11.29 0.07
C LEU A 208 -1.88 10.50 -0.04
N HIS A 209 -1.33 10.36 -1.24
CA HIS A 209 0.05 9.88 -1.38
C HIS A 209 0.98 11.09 -1.24
N ALA A 210 1.96 11.02 -0.35
CA ALA A 210 2.84 12.17 -0.06
C ALA A 210 3.73 12.55 -1.26
N CYS A 211 4.18 11.54 -2.02
CA CYS A 211 4.98 11.62 -3.24
C CYS A 211 5.03 10.24 -3.92
N ALA A 212 5.49 10.20 -5.17
CA ALA A 212 5.57 9.02 -6.04
C ALA A 212 4.28 8.18 -6.02
N HIS A 213 3.17 8.79 -6.42
CA HIS A 213 1.86 8.16 -6.44
C HIS A 213 1.89 6.77 -7.11
N ASN A 214 1.36 5.77 -6.41
CA ASN A 214 1.31 4.38 -6.88
C ASN A 214 -0.14 4.09 -7.33
N PRO A 215 -0.37 3.71 -8.61
CA PRO A 215 0.59 3.18 -9.58
C PRO A 215 1.14 4.17 -10.63
N THR A 216 0.69 5.43 -10.68
CA THR A 216 0.86 6.27 -11.88
C THR A 216 2.18 7.04 -11.99
N GLY A 217 2.90 7.26 -10.89
CA GLY A 217 4.09 8.13 -10.83
C GLY A 217 3.80 9.62 -10.99
N VAL A 218 2.52 10.02 -10.99
CA VAL A 218 2.06 11.40 -11.17
C VAL A 218 1.80 12.03 -9.81
N ASP A 219 2.47 13.12 -9.47
CA ASP A 219 2.26 13.86 -8.23
C ASP A 219 1.73 15.29 -8.47
N PRO A 220 0.95 15.88 -7.55
CA PRO A 220 0.57 17.29 -7.61
C PRO A 220 1.79 18.20 -7.44
N LYS A 221 1.77 19.34 -8.13
CA LYS A 221 2.77 20.41 -7.97
C LYS A 221 2.59 21.15 -6.63
N PRO A 222 3.61 21.87 -6.13
CA PRO A 222 3.52 22.64 -4.87
C PRO A 222 2.31 23.58 -4.78
N GLU A 223 1.98 24.28 -5.88
CA GLU A 223 0.82 25.16 -5.98
C GLU A 223 -0.51 24.40 -5.89
N GLN A 224 -0.59 23.22 -6.51
CA GLN A 224 -1.77 22.35 -6.46
C GLN A 224 -1.94 21.74 -5.07
N TRP A 225 -0.86 21.39 -4.38
CA TRP A 225 -0.89 20.96 -2.98
C TRP A 225 -1.42 22.05 -2.04
N ALA A 226 -1.06 23.31 -2.27
CA ALA A 226 -1.58 24.43 -1.49
C ALA A 226 -3.10 24.63 -1.70
N GLU A 227 -3.57 24.56 -2.94
CA GLU A 227 -5.02 24.62 -3.25
C GLU A 227 -5.78 23.40 -2.68
N MET A 228 -5.20 22.20 -2.75
CA MET A 228 -5.76 20.99 -2.12
C MET A 228 -5.82 21.11 -0.60
N SER A 229 -4.76 21.62 0.05
CA SER A 229 -4.74 21.91 1.49
C SER A 229 -5.86 22.87 1.88
N ALA A 230 -6.03 23.97 1.13
CA ALA A 230 -7.05 24.98 1.38
C ALA A 230 -8.48 24.42 1.27
N VAL A 231 -8.79 23.60 0.25
CA VAL A 231 -10.13 23.00 0.12
C VAL A 231 -10.38 21.91 1.17
N ILE A 232 -9.40 21.06 1.49
CA ILE A 232 -9.49 20.04 2.56
C ILE A 232 -9.77 20.71 3.90
N LYS A 233 -9.07 21.81 4.22
CA LYS A 233 -9.28 22.59 5.45
C LYS A 233 -10.66 23.26 5.47
N LYS A 234 -11.04 23.93 4.38
CA LYS A 234 -12.36 24.60 4.24
C LYS A 234 -13.53 23.62 4.40
N ARG A 235 -13.38 22.39 3.92
CA ARG A 235 -14.39 21.33 3.98
C ARG A 235 -14.28 20.45 5.25
N ASN A 236 -13.39 20.80 6.19
CA ASN A 236 -13.16 20.07 7.43
C ASN A 236 -12.94 18.57 7.20
N LEU A 237 -12.13 18.23 6.20
CA LEU A 237 -11.78 16.86 5.83
C LEU A 237 -10.51 16.43 6.57
N TYR A 238 -10.40 15.14 6.90
CA TYR A 238 -9.27 14.60 7.65
C TYR A 238 -8.25 13.94 6.71
N PRO A 239 -7.06 14.53 6.51
CA PRO A 239 -6.03 13.96 5.65
C PRO A 239 -5.31 12.77 6.32
N PHE A 240 -5.18 11.67 5.57
CA PHE A 240 -4.33 10.53 5.91
C PHE A 240 -3.28 10.36 4.80
N PHE A 241 -2.02 10.63 5.11
CA PHE A 241 -0.91 10.47 4.18
C PHE A 241 -0.34 9.04 4.19
N ASP A 242 -0.18 8.43 3.00
CA ASP A 242 0.75 7.32 2.76
C ASP A 242 2.07 7.88 2.19
N MET A 243 3.17 7.64 2.91
CA MET A 243 4.50 8.13 2.57
C MET A 243 5.50 6.96 2.50
N ALA A 244 5.35 6.16 1.44
CA ALA A 244 6.17 4.96 1.23
C ALA A 244 7.47 5.18 0.44
N TYR A 245 7.70 6.39 -0.06
CA TYR A 245 8.75 6.72 -1.06
C TYR A 245 9.63 7.92 -0.70
N GLN A 246 9.61 8.39 0.56
CA GLN A 246 10.38 9.58 0.97
C GLN A 246 11.89 9.42 0.71
N GLY A 247 12.47 10.32 -0.08
CA GLY A 247 13.86 10.32 -0.55
C GLY A 247 14.07 9.50 -1.83
N PHE A 248 13.06 8.75 -2.29
CA PHE A 248 13.10 7.88 -3.45
C PHE A 248 12.39 8.48 -4.67
N ALA A 249 11.56 9.51 -4.50
CA ALA A 249 10.85 10.16 -5.61
C ALA A 249 11.74 11.21 -6.29
N SER A 250 12.27 12.18 -5.54
CA SER A 250 13.16 13.23 -6.07
C SER A 250 14.64 13.07 -5.70
N GLY A 251 15.01 12.05 -4.91
CA GLY A 251 16.34 11.94 -4.30
C GLY A 251 16.57 12.87 -3.10
N ASP A 252 15.55 13.60 -2.63
CA ASP A 252 15.62 14.57 -1.53
C ASP A 252 14.48 14.31 -0.53
N VAL A 253 14.84 13.85 0.67
CA VAL A 253 13.89 13.51 1.74
C VAL A 253 13.04 14.69 2.22
N ASN A 254 13.46 15.94 1.96
CA ASN A 254 12.70 17.13 2.36
C ASN A 254 11.68 17.53 1.29
N LYS A 255 12.05 17.46 0.00
CA LYS A 255 11.12 17.68 -1.11
C LYS A 255 10.02 16.62 -1.14
N ASP A 256 10.40 15.36 -0.95
CA ASP A 256 9.46 14.23 -0.92
C ASP A 256 8.52 14.25 0.30
N ALA A 257 8.77 15.11 1.29
CA ALA A 257 7.91 15.35 2.46
C ALA A 257 7.18 16.70 2.43
N LEU A 258 7.29 17.47 1.33
CA LEU A 258 6.72 18.82 1.20
C LEU A 258 5.22 18.85 1.52
N ALA A 259 4.43 17.95 0.92
CA ALA A 259 2.97 17.92 1.10
C ALA A 259 2.58 17.75 2.58
N VAL A 260 3.17 16.76 3.26
CA VAL A 260 2.95 16.47 4.69
C VAL A 260 3.28 17.70 5.55
N ARG A 261 4.44 18.31 5.33
CA ARG A 261 4.92 19.46 6.13
C ARG A 261 4.10 20.73 5.84
N SER A 262 3.67 20.96 4.61
CA SER A 262 2.80 22.08 4.25
C SER A 262 1.41 21.95 4.88
N PHE A 263 0.80 20.75 4.89
CA PHE A 263 -0.49 20.54 5.54
C PHE A 263 -0.40 20.79 7.06
N LEU A 264 0.67 20.34 7.73
CA LEU A 264 0.89 20.66 9.14
C LEU A 264 1.07 22.17 9.37
N LYS A 265 1.84 22.86 8.52
CA LYS A 265 2.01 24.32 8.56
C LYS A 265 0.69 25.07 8.35
N ASP A 266 -0.18 24.57 7.48
CA ASP A 266 -1.52 25.10 7.26
C ASP A 266 -2.50 24.78 8.40
N GLY A 267 -2.06 24.05 9.44
CA GLY A 267 -2.82 23.76 10.65
C GLY A 267 -3.78 22.58 10.51
N HIS A 268 -3.51 21.62 9.63
CA HIS A 268 -4.21 20.33 9.61
C HIS A 268 -3.72 19.41 10.72
N GLN A 269 -4.63 18.64 11.32
CA GLN A 269 -4.30 17.40 12.04
C GLN A 269 -4.29 16.25 11.03
N ILE A 270 -3.32 15.34 11.11
CA ILE A 270 -3.10 14.33 10.08
C ILE A 270 -2.86 12.93 10.66
N ALA A 271 -3.23 11.91 9.90
CA ALA A 271 -2.67 10.58 10.05
C ALA A 271 -1.53 10.38 9.02
N LEU A 272 -0.48 9.65 9.39
CA LEU A 272 0.66 9.37 8.54
C LEU A 272 1.07 7.89 8.63
N ALA A 273 1.20 7.23 7.48
CA ALA A 273 1.81 5.92 7.33
C ALA A 273 3.18 6.06 6.65
N GLN A 274 4.24 5.55 7.30
CA GLN A 274 5.61 5.52 6.76
C GLN A 274 6.03 4.08 6.42
N SER A 275 6.81 3.92 5.36
CA SER A 275 7.42 2.66 4.96
C SER A 275 8.90 2.81 4.67
N PHE A 276 9.73 1.96 5.28
CA PHE A 276 11.18 1.92 5.03
C PHE A 276 11.58 0.87 3.97
N ALA A 277 10.59 0.24 3.32
CA ALA A 277 10.82 -0.84 2.36
C ALA A 277 11.58 -0.37 1.11
N LYS A 278 11.36 0.86 0.63
CA LYS A 278 12.00 1.38 -0.60
C LYS A 278 13.24 2.21 -0.29
N ASN A 279 13.09 3.31 0.44
CA ASN A 279 14.18 4.26 0.72
C ASN A 279 15.36 3.65 1.50
N MET A 280 15.14 2.63 2.33
CA MET A 280 16.20 1.84 2.97
C MET A 280 16.37 0.43 2.38
N GLY A 281 15.58 0.04 1.38
CA GLY A 281 15.62 -1.32 0.82
C GLY A 281 15.17 -2.43 1.78
N LEU A 282 14.52 -2.09 2.90
CA LEU A 282 14.13 -3.04 3.96
C LEU A 282 12.81 -3.76 3.65
N TYR A 283 12.68 -4.29 2.43
CA TYR A 283 11.46 -4.93 1.93
C TYR A 283 11.01 -6.10 2.82
N GLY A 284 11.94 -7.00 3.16
CA GLY A 284 11.72 -8.20 3.95
C GLY A 284 11.58 -7.94 5.45
N GLU A 285 12.35 -6.99 6.00
CA GLU A 285 12.37 -6.65 7.44
C GLU A 285 11.09 -5.97 7.95
N ARG A 286 10.20 -5.57 7.04
CA ARG A 286 8.89 -4.97 7.34
C ARG A 286 8.96 -3.73 8.24
N ALA A 287 9.99 -2.91 8.11
CA ALA A 287 10.09 -1.65 8.86
C ALA A 287 9.10 -0.58 8.33
N GLY A 288 8.37 0.07 9.25
CA GLY A 288 7.45 1.18 9.00
C GLY A 288 6.90 1.77 10.31
N ALA A 289 6.12 2.83 10.22
CA ALA A 289 5.52 3.49 11.38
C ALA A 289 4.13 4.07 11.04
N PHE A 290 3.26 4.15 12.04
CA PHE A 290 2.03 4.93 12.00
C PHE A 290 2.14 6.09 12.99
N SER A 291 1.75 7.29 12.57
CA SER A 291 1.75 8.50 13.39
C SER A 291 0.41 9.22 13.31
N LEU A 292 -0.06 9.71 14.44
CA LEU A 292 -1.14 10.68 14.59
C LEU A 292 -0.53 12.01 15.05
N ILE A 293 -0.86 13.12 14.38
CA ILE A 293 -0.23 14.45 14.57
C ILE A 293 -1.32 15.53 14.59
#